data_AF-A0A1W9JI94-F1
#
_entry.id   AF-A0A1W9JI94-F1
#
_cell.length_a   1.000
_cell.length_b   1.000
_cell.length_c   1.000
_cell.angle_alpha   90.00
_cell.angle_beta   90.00
_cell.angle_gamma   90.00
#
_symmetry.space_group_name_H-M   'P 1'
#
loop_
_entity.id
_entity.type
_entity.pdbx_description
1 polymer ?
#
loop_
_entity_poly.entity_id
_entity_poly.type
_entity_poly.pdbx_seq_one_letter_code
_entity_poly.pdbx_strand_id
1 'polypeptide(L)'
;MHTHNPFRRTQLSAVILSLLAPGFSVAATANWVGTTGFWDSNTNWSTNPALPASGDDTVLNVAGAQTITVRSNGTPFTVNSINTNGGDEILAITDGRLNLLGAITTSNATGNSSVGTFIQSAGIIGGTGNLSVTG
;
A
#
# COMPACT_ATOMS: atom_id res chain seq x y z
N MET A 1 -61.88 -34.99 -24.69
CA MET A 1 -61.81 -33.51 -24.69
C MET A 1 -61.09 -33.09 -23.40
N HIS A 2 -59.90 -32.49 -23.38
CA HIS A 2 -59.24 -31.57 -24.35
C HIS A 2 -60.18 -30.40 -24.72
N THR A 3 -59.92 -29.12 -24.40
CA THR A 3 -58.77 -28.42 -23.77
C THR A 3 -59.28 -27.46 -22.64
N HIS A 4 -58.61 -26.46 -22.04
CA HIS A 4 -57.30 -25.78 -22.23
C HIS A 4 -56.80 -25.16 -20.89
N ASN A 5 -55.53 -24.74 -20.84
CA ASN A 5 -54.93 -23.78 -19.88
C ASN A 5 -53.80 -23.03 -20.65
N PRO A 6 -53.59 -21.71 -20.50
CA PRO A 6 -52.38 -21.25 -19.79
C PRO A 6 -52.36 -19.79 -19.21
N PHE A 7 -51.43 -19.55 -18.25
CA PHE A 7 -50.68 -18.28 -18.01
C PHE A 7 -51.45 -17.01 -17.52
N ARG A 8 -50.87 -16.01 -16.83
CA ARG A 8 -49.54 -15.74 -16.18
C ARG A 8 -49.63 -14.49 -15.27
N ARG A 9 -48.51 -14.14 -14.61
CA ARG A 9 -48.14 -12.82 -13.99
C ARG A 9 -48.67 -12.61 -12.55
N THR A 10 -47.90 -12.10 -11.58
CA THR A 10 -46.43 -11.80 -11.54
C THR A 10 -45.94 -11.84 -10.10
N GLN A 11 -44.78 -12.44 -9.82
CA GLN A 11 -44.06 -12.18 -8.55
C GLN A 11 -43.27 -10.87 -8.63
N LEU A 12 -43.29 -10.08 -7.56
CA LEU A 12 -42.44 -8.91 -7.37
C LEU A 12 -41.10 -9.33 -6.76
N SER A 13 -40.23 -9.93 -7.57
CA SER A 13 -38.84 -10.17 -7.17
C SER A 13 -38.06 -8.85 -7.23
N ALA A 14 -37.99 -8.13 -6.11
CA ALA A 14 -37.16 -6.95 -5.96
C ALA A 14 -35.68 -7.35 -5.93
N VAL A 15 -35.08 -7.49 -7.12
CA VAL A 15 -33.64 -7.67 -7.27
C VAL A 15 -32.96 -6.35 -6.89
N ILE A 16 -32.50 -6.24 -5.65
CA ILE A 16 -31.57 -5.20 -5.23
C ILE A 16 -30.24 -5.50 -5.90
N LEU A 17 -30.08 -5.04 -7.15
CA LEU A 17 -28.82 -5.09 -7.86
C LEU A 17 -27.89 -4.02 -7.28
N SER A 18 -27.35 -4.30 -6.09
CA SER A 18 -26.27 -3.51 -5.49
C SER A 18 -25.09 -3.54 -6.45
N LEU A 19 -24.94 -2.49 -7.26
CA LEU A 19 -23.77 -2.33 -8.12
C LEU A 19 -22.54 -2.32 -7.22
N LEU A 20 -21.68 -3.34 -7.38
CA LEU A 20 -20.26 -3.22 -7.05
C LEU A 20 -19.66 -2.25 -8.06
N ALA A 21 -19.93 -0.96 -7.88
CA ALA A 21 -19.05 0.07 -8.38
C ALA A 21 -17.69 -0.20 -7.71
N PRO A 22 -16.61 -0.45 -8.47
CA PRO A 22 -15.29 -0.48 -7.88
C PRO A 22 -15.04 0.93 -7.33
N GLY A 23 -15.08 1.06 -6.00
CA GLY A 23 -14.85 2.34 -5.35
C GLY A 23 -13.47 2.83 -5.75
N PHE A 24 -13.41 3.96 -6.45
CA PHE A 24 -12.15 4.63 -6.72
C PHE A 24 -11.55 5.00 -5.35
N SER A 25 -10.55 4.23 -4.91
CA SER A 25 -9.86 4.52 -3.66
C SER A 25 -9.22 5.89 -3.80
N VAL A 26 -9.69 6.85 -3.03
CA VAL A 26 -9.02 8.15 -2.90
C VAL A 26 -7.65 7.86 -2.30
N ALA A 27 -6.60 8.41 -2.91
CA ALA A 27 -5.23 8.33 -2.41
C ALA A 27 -5.20 8.70 -0.92
N ALA A 28 -4.90 7.73 -0.06
CA ALA A 28 -4.93 7.91 1.38
C ALA A 28 -3.51 8.08 1.94
N THR A 29 -3.39 8.83 3.03
CA THR A 29 -2.15 8.83 3.84
C THR A 29 -2.21 7.64 4.79
N ALA A 30 -1.42 6.61 4.51
CA ALA A 30 -1.34 5.41 5.34
C ALA A 30 -0.15 5.53 6.30
N ASN A 31 -0.44 5.80 7.57
CA ASN A 31 0.57 5.99 8.60
C ASN A 31 0.93 4.63 9.21
N TRP A 32 2.22 4.37 9.41
CA TRP A 32 2.68 3.31 10.30
C TRP A 32 2.31 3.67 11.73
N VAL A 33 1.67 2.75 12.44
CA VAL A 33 1.27 2.86 13.85
C VAL A 33 1.76 1.69 14.69
N GLY A 34 2.44 0.73 14.07
CA GLY A 34 3.11 -0.37 14.77
C GLY A 34 4.46 0.03 15.36
N THR A 35 5.04 -0.88 16.13
CA THR A 35 6.48 -0.87 16.46
C THR A 35 7.26 -1.60 15.35
N THR A 36 8.48 -2.05 15.65
CA THR A 36 9.23 -3.02 14.83
C THR A 36 8.35 -4.23 14.46
N GLY A 37 8.19 -4.50 13.17
CA GLY A 37 7.19 -5.47 12.69
C GLY A 37 7.15 -5.61 11.16
N PHE A 38 6.20 -6.41 10.67
CA PHE A 38 6.06 -6.72 9.25
C PHE A 38 5.09 -5.77 8.53
N TRP A 39 5.46 -5.35 7.31
CA TRP A 39 4.66 -4.49 6.43
C TRP A 39 3.28 -5.08 6.11
N ASP A 40 3.19 -6.41 6.07
CA ASP A 40 1.98 -7.17 5.72
C ASP A 40 0.95 -7.31 6.86
N SER A 41 1.27 -6.84 8.06
CA SER A 41 0.36 -6.89 9.21
C SER A 41 -0.51 -5.64 9.24
N ASN A 42 -1.80 -5.79 8.91
CA ASN A 42 -2.74 -4.66 8.83
C ASN A 42 -2.93 -3.90 10.15
N THR A 43 -2.67 -4.54 11.30
CA THR A 43 -2.64 -3.88 12.62
C THR A 43 -1.59 -2.80 12.76
N ASN A 44 -0.55 -2.79 11.91
CA ASN A 44 0.53 -1.80 11.95
C ASN A 44 0.22 -0.54 11.13
N TRP A 45 -0.96 -0.45 10.50
CA TRP A 45 -1.33 0.65 9.61
C TRP A 45 -2.58 1.41 10.11
N SER A 46 -2.59 2.74 9.95
CA SER A 46 -3.78 3.56 10.24
C SER A 46 -4.99 3.26 9.35
N THR A 47 -4.80 2.49 8.27
CA THR A 47 -5.83 2.04 7.31
C THR A 47 -6.49 0.70 7.67
N ASN A 48 -6.07 0.05 8.77
CA ASN A 48 -6.63 -1.19 9.31
C ASN A 48 -8.18 -1.22 9.23
N PRO A 49 -8.82 -2.18 8.53
CA PRO A 49 -8.31 -3.48 8.08
C PRO A 49 -7.51 -3.51 6.77
N ALA A 50 -7.44 -2.41 6.02
CA ALA A 50 -6.72 -2.36 4.74
C ALA A 50 -5.22 -2.15 4.93
N LEU A 51 -4.43 -2.77 4.04
CA LEU A 51 -3.02 -2.44 3.81
C LEU A 51 -2.92 -1.28 2.80
N PRO A 52 -1.80 -0.52 2.78
CA PRO A 52 -1.56 0.51 1.77
C PRO A 52 -1.62 -0.06 0.35
N ALA A 53 -2.31 0.64 -0.54
CA ALA A 53 -2.48 0.32 -1.95
C ALA A 53 -1.72 1.29 -2.86
N SER A 54 -1.73 1.04 -4.17
CA SER A 54 -0.89 1.75 -5.15
C SER A 54 -1.14 3.25 -5.29
N GLY A 55 -2.26 3.76 -4.77
CA GLY A 55 -2.55 5.20 -4.72
C GLY A 55 -2.11 5.88 -3.44
N ASP A 56 -1.67 5.15 -2.42
CA ASP A 56 -1.52 5.67 -1.05
C ASP A 56 -0.12 6.19 -0.78
N ASP A 57 -0.03 7.27 0.00
CA ASP A 57 1.20 7.85 0.50
C ASP A 57 1.50 7.29 1.89
N THR A 58 2.58 6.53 2.02
CA THR A 58 2.94 5.91 3.30
C THR A 58 3.84 6.80 4.15
N VAL A 59 3.51 6.93 5.43
CA VAL A 59 4.29 7.71 6.40
C VAL A 59 4.83 6.77 7.47
N LEU A 60 6.16 6.67 7.56
CA LEU A 60 6.88 5.81 8.49
C LEU A 60 7.56 6.72 9.53
N ASN A 61 6.80 7.19 10.53
CA ASN A 61 7.30 8.11 11.55
C ASN A 61 6.59 7.84 12.89
N VAL A 62 7.26 7.11 13.76
CA VAL A 62 6.83 6.67 15.09
C VAL A 62 7.96 6.91 16.12
N ALA A 63 7.68 6.73 17.41
CA ALA A 63 8.64 7.07 18.45
C ALA A 63 9.81 6.06 18.53
N GLY A 64 11.01 6.52 18.18
CA GLY A 64 12.28 5.80 18.30
C GLY A 64 12.49 4.71 17.25
N ALA A 65 13.74 4.27 17.08
CA ALA A 65 14.15 3.36 16.01
C ALA A 65 13.30 2.08 15.93
N GLN A 66 12.56 1.91 14.83
CA GLN A 66 11.81 0.70 14.50
C GLN A 66 12.31 0.08 13.19
N THR A 67 12.35 -1.25 13.13
CA THR A 67 12.60 -1.97 11.87
C THR A 67 11.28 -2.40 11.24
N ILE A 68 10.96 -1.85 10.08
CA ILE A 68 9.76 -2.14 9.30
C ILE A 68 10.15 -3.11 8.18
N THR A 69 9.70 -4.35 8.28
CA THR A 69 10.17 -5.45 7.42
C THR A 69 9.18 -5.77 6.30
N VAL A 70 9.60 -5.53 5.06
CA VAL A 70 8.93 -5.97 3.84
C VAL A 70 9.43 -7.36 3.46
N ARG A 71 8.65 -8.38 3.82
CA ARG A 71 8.87 -9.79 3.47
C ARG A 71 8.02 -10.22 2.27
N SER A 72 8.30 -11.40 1.71
CA SER A 72 7.52 -11.98 0.63
C SER A 72 6.22 -12.60 1.16
N ASN A 73 5.11 -12.24 0.52
CA ASN A 73 3.80 -12.90 0.67
C ASN A 73 3.29 -13.48 -0.68
N GLY A 74 4.16 -13.53 -1.70
CA GLY A 74 3.82 -13.93 -3.07
C GLY A 74 3.47 -12.77 -4.01
N THR A 75 3.17 -11.56 -3.51
CA THR A 75 2.90 -10.37 -4.33
C THR A 75 3.77 -9.17 -3.92
N PRO A 76 4.13 -8.28 -4.86
CA PRO A 76 4.74 -7.01 -4.49
C PRO A 76 3.72 -6.08 -3.84
N PHE A 77 4.09 -5.46 -2.73
CA PHE A 77 3.42 -4.26 -2.26
C PHE A 77 3.65 -3.15 -3.29
N THR A 78 2.66 -2.28 -3.49
CA THR A 78 2.77 -1.11 -4.38
C THR A 78 2.11 0.06 -3.68
N VAL A 79 2.81 1.18 -3.60
CA VAL A 79 2.34 2.44 -2.99
C VAL A 79 2.69 3.63 -3.89
N ASN A 80 2.10 4.80 -3.64
CA ASN A 80 2.52 6.01 -4.32
C ASN A 80 3.88 6.48 -3.79
N SER A 81 3.96 6.88 -2.52
CA SER A 81 5.21 7.35 -1.90
C SER A 81 5.51 6.70 -0.54
N ILE A 82 6.75 6.90 -0.07
CA ILE A 82 7.19 6.57 1.29
C ILE A 82 7.90 7.79 1.88
N ASN A 83 7.49 8.21 3.07
CA ASN A 83 8.09 9.35 3.78
C ASN A 83 8.46 8.97 5.22
N THR A 84 9.75 9.05 5.58
CA THR A 84 10.20 8.82 6.98
C THR A 84 10.16 10.09 7.84
N ASN A 85 9.85 11.25 7.25
CA ASN A 85 9.49 12.51 7.92
C ASN A 85 10.49 13.09 8.95
N GLY A 86 11.66 12.49 9.14
CA GLY A 86 12.64 12.90 10.16
C GLY A 86 13.06 11.81 11.15
N GLY A 87 12.40 10.65 11.14
CA GLY A 87 12.55 9.60 12.15
C GLY A 87 13.66 8.57 11.93
N ASP A 88 13.82 7.70 12.94
CA ASP A 88 14.87 6.67 13.05
C ASP A 88 14.46 5.30 12.45
N GLU A 89 13.43 5.26 11.60
CA GLU A 89 12.92 4.03 10.98
C GLU A 89 13.89 3.38 9.98
N ILE A 90 14.03 2.06 10.11
CA ILE A 90 14.76 1.22 9.17
C ILE A 90 13.75 0.47 8.30
N LEU A 91 13.67 0.81 7.00
CA LEU A 91 12.84 0.08 6.03
C LEU A 91 13.63 -1.11 5.46
N ALA A 92 13.52 -2.25 6.13
CA ALA A 92 14.17 -3.49 5.74
C ALA A 92 13.35 -4.21 4.65
N ILE A 93 13.95 -4.44 3.48
CA ILE A 93 13.39 -5.28 2.42
C ILE A 93 14.27 -6.54 2.38
N THR A 94 13.82 -7.61 3.02
CA THR A 94 14.62 -8.83 3.28
C THR A 94 14.50 -9.87 2.17
N ASP A 95 13.29 -10.03 1.67
CA ASP A 95 12.87 -11.04 0.69
C ASP A 95 11.59 -10.62 -0.06
N GLY A 96 10.90 -9.58 0.43
CA GLY A 96 9.72 -9.02 -0.21
C GLY A 96 10.04 -8.07 -1.37
N ARG A 97 8.99 -7.45 -1.91
CA ARG A 97 9.07 -6.45 -2.98
C ARG A 97 8.14 -5.29 -2.66
N LEU A 98 8.67 -4.07 -2.78
CA LEU A 98 7.93 -2.82 -2.63
C LEU A 98 8.15 -1.98 -3.89
N ASN A 99 7.11 -1.84 -4.70
CA ASN A 99 7.08 -0.95 -5.84
C ASN A 99 6.63 0.44 -5.36
N LEU A 100 7.23 1.50 -5.91
CA LEU A 100 6.73 2.87 -5.76
C LEU A 100 6.32 3.44 -7.13
N LEU A 101 5.24 4.23 -7.14
CA LEU A 101 4.84 5.01 -8.32
C LEU A 101 5.37 6.45 -8.28
N GLY A 102 5.72 6.94 -7.09
CA GLY A 102 6.34 8.24 -6.81
C GLY A 102 7.66 8.11 -6.05
N ALA A 103 7.95 9.09 -5.18
CA ALA A 103 9.25 9.23 -4.51
C ALA A 103 9.34 8.52 -3.15
N ILE A 104 10.57 8.27 -2.70
CA ILE A 104 10.89 8.11 -1.27
C ILE A 104 11.44 9.46 -0.78
N THR A 105 10.92 9.99 0.32
CA THR A 105 11.47 11.19 0.98
C THR A 105 12.07 10.85 2.34
N THR A 106 13.40 10.79 2.38
CA THR A 106 14.20 10.47 3.58
C THR A 106 14.87 11.70 4.16
N SER A 107 14.10 12.76 4.46
CA SER A 107 14.60 13.95 5.17
C SER A 107 14.81 13.65 6.66
N ASN A 108 15.63 12.65 6.98
CA ASN A 108 15.93 12.24 8.33
C ASN A 108 16.76 13.31 9.06
N ALA A 109 16.34 13.72 10.26
CA ALA A 109 17.09 14.64 11.12
C ALA A 109 18.36 14.00 11.74
N THR A 110 18.40 12.67 11.87
CA THR A 110 19.52 11.88 12.41
C THR A 110 20.44 11.29 11.33
N GLY A 111 20.12 11.48 10.05
CA GLY A 111 21.02 11.25 8.91
C GLY A 111 21.08 9.82 8.34
N ASN A 112 20.50 8.82 9.01
CA ASN A 112 20.50 7.43 8.55
C ASN A 112 19.11 6.99 8.04
N SER A 113 18.94 6.84 6.73
CA SER A 113 17.84 6.05 6.17
C SER A 113 18.41 5.11 5.11
N SER A 114 18.32 3.80 5.35
CA SER A 114 18.77 2.76 4.44
C SER A 114 17.58 2.02 3.83
N VAL A 115 17.68 1.70 2.54
CA VAL A 115 16.72 0.84 1.83
C VAL A 115 17.47 -0.43 1.44
N GLY A 116 17.14 -1.55 2.08
CA GLY A 116 17.91 -2.80 1.95
C GLY A 116 17.97 -3.38 0.53
N THR A 117 16.98 -3.09 -0.31
CA THR A 117 16.97 -3.41 -1.75
C THR A 117 15.98 -2.50 -2.46
N PHE A 118 16.48 -1.62 -3.35
CA PHE A 118 15.66 -0.73 -4.16
C PHE A 118 15.59 -1.22 -5.61
N ILE A 119 14.38 -1.50 -6.11
CA ILE A 119 14.16 -2.01 -7.47
C ILE A 119 13.34 -1.00 -8.25
N GLN A 120 14.00 -0.18 -9.08
CA GLN A 120 13.32 0.63 -10.07
C GLN A 120 13.01 -0.23 -11.31
N SER A 121 11.74 -0.57 -11.50
CA SER A 121 11.26 -1.33 -12.66
C SER A 121 10.90 -0.47 -13.88
N ALA A 122 10.68 0.84 -13.67
CA ALA A 122 10.39 1.84 -14.69
C ALA A 122 10.65 3.26 -14.16
N GLY A 123 10.63 4.26 -15.06
CA GLY A 123 10.79 5.68 -14.71
C GLY A 123 12.24 6.18 -14.76
N ILE A 124 12.48 7.35 -14.17
CA ILE A 124 13.79 8.03 -14.15
C ILE A 124 14.04 8.50 -12.70
N ILE A 125 15.19 8.14 -12.11
CA ILE A 125 15.70 8.87 -10.94
C ILE A 125 16.31 10.18 -11.48
N GLY A 126 15.67 11.31 -11.22
CA GLY A 126 16.06 12.59 -11.79
C GLY A 126 15.93 13.76 -10.80
N GLY A 127 16.83 14.73 -10.95
CA GLY A 127 16.91 15.92 -10.10
C GLY A 127 18.31 16.54 -10.16
N THR A 128 18.50 17.68 -9.49
CA THR A 128 19.82 18.29 -9.30
C THR A 128 20.46 17.76 -8.02
N GLY A 129 21.51 16.94 -8.14
CA GLY A 129 22.22 16.36 -7.01
C GLY A 129 22.98 15.09 -7.40
N ASN A 130 23.59 14.43 -6.42
CA ASN A 130 24.33 13.18 -6.63
C ASN A 130 23.49 11.98 -6.17
N LEU A 131 23.27 11.02 -7.06
CA LEU A 131 22.86 9.67 -6.65
C LEU A 131 24.12 8.92 -6.19
N SER A 132 24.24 8.68 -4.88
CA SER A 132 25.37 7.95 -4.30
C SER A 132 24.99 6.48 -4.09
N VAL A 133 25.50 5.59 -4.94
CA VAL A 133 25.40 4.13 -4.76
C VAL A 133 26.80 3.59 -4.50
N THR A 134 26.95 2.84 -3.40
CA THR A 134 28.21 2.20 -2.98
C THR A 134 27.96 0.73 -2.71
N GLY A 135 28.87 -0.14 -3.13
CA GLY A 135 28.90 -1.58 -2.89
C GLY A 135 30.30 -2.13 -3.06
#